data_AF-M5BK85-F1
#
_entry.id   AF-M5BK85-F1
#
_cell.length_a   1.000
_cell.length_b   1.000
_cell.length_c   1.000
_cell.angle_alpha   90.00
_cell.angle_beta   90.00
_cell.angle_gamma   90.00
#
_symmetry.space_group_name_H-M   'P 1'
#
loop_
_entity.id
_entity.type
_entity.pdbx_description
1 polymer ?
#
loop_
_entity_poly.entity_id
_entity_poly.type
_entity_poly.pdbx_seq_one_letter_code
_entity_poly.pdbx_strand_id
1 'polypeptide(L)'
;MKYALTAAGFAATIGTAVAVAEWGQCGGLNYGGPTTCDAGLACVKQNDFYSQCVKSTTTIVPTTTSRPTTTSTTAPVTPTTSTVPPPASTGYVKVSGQKFTLNGATFTVVGSNAYWIPQLSNPADITTAFSDLKKAGFTTLRTWGFNEVTSPSGTYYQIWNGATSTINTGADGLTRFDQVVAGAREAGIRLIVALTNNWSDYGGMGELGPGLAHNSGPDFPCRCLR
;
A
#
# COMPACT_ATOMS: atom_id res chain seq x y z
N MET A 1 27.94 24.05 62.79
CA MET A 1 28.07 22.88 61.91
C MET A 1 26.71 22.20 61.82
N LYS A 2 26.00 22.36 60.69
CA LYS A 2 24.77 21.59 60.38
C LYS A 2 24.80 21.31 58.88
N TYR A 3 25.10 20.06 58.53
CA TYR A 3 25.01 19.54 57.16
C TYR A 3 23.60 19.03 56.93
N ALA A 4 22.92 19.50 55.88
CA ALA A 4 21.69 18.92 55.38
C ALA A 4 21.96 18.34 54.00
N LEU A 5 21.91 17.01 53.87
CA LEU A 5 21.91 16.31 52.59
C LEU A 5 20.53 16.47 51.93
N THR A 6 20.51 16.99 50.71
CA THR A 6 19.35 16.93 49.82
C THR A 6 19.43 15.67 48.96
N ALA A 7 18.45 14.76 49.11
CA ALA A 7 18.28 13.60 48.24
C ALA A 7 17.44 14.01 47.01
N ALA A 8 18.01 13.89 45.82
CA ALA A 8 17.28 14.04 44.55
C ALA A 8 16.57 12.72 44.23
N GLY A 9 15.25 12.71 44.31
CA GLY A 9 14.43 11.58 43.87
C GLY A 9 14.30 11.56 42.35
N PHE A 10 14.84 10.53 41.71
CA PHE A 10 14.53 10.21 40.32
C PHE A 10 13.11 9.67 40.24
N ALA A 11 12.18 10.46 39.70
CA ALA A 11 10.86 9.97 39.33
C ALA A 11 10.98 9.15 38.03
N ALA A 12 10.85 7.84 38.13
CA ALA A 12 10.71 6.97 36.97
C ALA A 12 9.30 7.14 36.39
N THR A 13 9.20 7.78 35.22
CA THR A 13 7.97 7.79 34.43
C THR A 13 7.72 6.39 33.88
N ILE A 14 6.67 5.74 34.37
CA ILE A 14 6.19 4.47 33.84
C ILE A 14 5.50 4.77 32.50
N GLY A 15 6.22 4.57 31.39
CA GLY A 15 5.61 4.57 30.06
C GLY A 15 4.64 3.40 29.95
N THR A 16 3.35 3.67 29.80
CA THR A 16 2.37 2.63 29.46
C THR A 16 2.73 2.09 28.08
N ALA A 17 3.22 0.85 28.01
CA ALA A 17 3.38 0.16 26.75
C ALA A 17 1.98 -0.10 26.17
N VAL A 18 1.59 0.71 25.19
CA VAL A 18 0.35 0.49 24.43
C VAL A 18 0.58 -0.74 23.57
N ALA A 19 -0.20 -1.79 23.80
CA ALA A 19 -0.14 -2.99 22.98
C ALA A 19 -0.66 -2.69 21.57
N VAL A 20 -0.02 -3.30 20.57
CA VAL A 20 -0.29 -3.08 19.14
C VAL A 20 -1.39 -4.04 18.70
N ALA A 21 -2.48 -3.48 18.19
CA ALA A 21 -3.61 -4.23 17.65
C ALA A 21 -3.23 -5.11 16.45
N GLU A 22 -4.11 -6.05 16.10
CA GLU A 22 -3.95 -6.88 14.90
C GLU A 22 -3.72 -6.01 13.67
N TRP A 23 -2.71 -6.37 12.88
CA TRP A 23 -2.19 -5.67 11.70
C TRP A 23 -1.33 -4.42 11.97
N GLY A 24 -1.17 -3.99 13.22
CA GLY A 24 -0.28 -2.88 13.56
C GLY A 24 1.21 -3.23 13.45
N GLN A 25 2.06 -2.21 13.21
CA GLN A 25 3.51 -2.37 13.19
C GLN A 25 4.03 -2.57 14.62
N CYS A 26 4.83 -3.60 14.82
CA CYS A 26 5.43 -3.96 16.11
C CYS A 26 6.95 -4.13 16.04
N GLY A 27 7.56 -3.78 14.91
CA GLY A 27 9.00 -3.86 14.72
C GLY A 27 9.45 -3.46 13.33
N GLY A 28 10.76 -3.45 13.12
CA GLY A 28 11.42 -3.02 11.89
C GLY A 28 12.66 -2.18 12.15
N LEU A 29 13.56 -2.10 11.19
CA LEU A 29 14.74 -1.24 11.24
C LEU A 29 14.31 0.22 11.45
N ASN A 30 14.86 0.88 12.47
CA ASN A 30 14.55 2.26 12.90
C ASN A 30 13.12 2.47 13.47
N TYR A 31 12.38 1.42 13.79
CA TYR A 31 11.08 1.54 14.44
C TYR A 31 11.25 1.86 15.94
N GLY A 32 10.77 3.02 16.38
CA GLY A 32 10.81 3.47 17.78
C GLY A 32 9.47 3.33 18.53
N GLY A 33 8.48 2.70 17.92
CA GLY A 33 7.14 2.54 18.49
C GLY A 33 6.98 1.27 19.35
N PRO A 34 5.76 0.97 19.79
CA PRO A 34 5.50 -0.18 20.67
C PRO A 34 5.75 -1.52 19.98
N THR A 35 6.44 -2.44 20.65
CA THR A 35 6.84 -3.74 20.09
C THR A 35 6.00 -4.92 20.58
N THR A 36 5.08 -4.67 21.51
CA THR A 36 4.25 -5.70 22.13
C THR A 36 2.89 -5.72 21.47
N CYS A 37 2.46 -6.87 20.94
CA CYS A 37 1.12 -7.03 20.36
C CYS A 37 0.05 -7.30 21.42
N ASP A 38 -1.22 -7.04 21.09
CA ASP A 38 -2.36 -7.43 21.92
C ASP A 38 -2.41 -8.94 22.20
N ALA A 39 -3.13 -9.31 23.26
CA ALA A 39 -3.25 -10.70 23.70
C ALA A 39 -3.73 -11.63 22.56
N GLY A 40 -2.98 -12.70 22.30
CA GLY A 40 -3.28 -13.67 21.24
C GLY A 40 -2.65 -13.35 19.88
N LEU A 41 -1.88 -12.26 19.78
CA LEU A 41 -1.16 -11.87 18.57
C LEU A 41 0.36 -12.00 18.77
N ALA A 42 1.07 -12.27 17.68
CA ALA A 42 2.52 -12.33 17.65
C ALA A 42 3.07 -11.28 16.68
N CYS A 43 4.17 -10.64 17.05
CA CYS A 43 4.88 -9.75 16.15
C CYS A 43 5.65 -10.56 15.12
N VAL A 44 5.11 -10.67 13.90
CA VAL A 44 5.69 -11.46 12.81
C VAL A 44 6.43 -10.53 11.85
N LYS A 45 7.71 -10.81 11.63
CA LYS A 45 8.54 -10.07 10.67
C LYS A 45 8.04 -10.30 9.25
N GLN A 46 7.71 -9.22 8.53
CA GLN A 46 7.39 -9.26 7.11
C GLN A 46 8.63 -8.95 6.27
N ASN A 47 9.41 -7.94 6.68
CA ASN A 47 10.70 -7.59 6.09
C ASN A 47 11.61 -6.89 7.12
N ASP A 48 12.79 -6.45 6.70
CA ASP A 48 13.77 -5.83 7.60
C ASP A 48 13.29 -4.52 8.22
N PHE A 49 12.43 -3.77 7.53
CA PHE A 49 11.93 -2.46 7.96
C PHE A 49 10.53 -2.55 8.60
N TYR A 50 9.87 -3.71 8.57
CA TYR A 50 8.48 -3.84 8.99
C TYR A 50 8.14 -5.24 9.56
N SER A 51 7.64 -5.26 10.79
CA SER A 51 7.06 -6.43 11.47
C SER A 51 5.65 -6.10 11.95
N GLN A 52 4.74 -7.07 11.89
CA GLN A 52 3.31 -6.86 12.05
C GLN A 52 2.69 -7.82 13.07
N CYS A 53 1.78 -7.31 13.92
CA CYS A 53 1.01 -8.14 14.85
C CYS A 53 -0.03 -8.96 14.12
N VAL A 54 0.10 -10.28 14.11
CA VAL A 54 -0.85 -11.18 13.46
C VAL A 54 -1.16 -12.39 14.35
N LYS A 55 -2.29 -13.05 14.12
CA LYS A 55 -2.63 -14.30 14.80
C LYS A 55 -1.65 -15.38 14.37
N SER A 56 -0.86 -15.89 15.31
CA SER A 56 0.11 -16.94 15.02
C SER A 56 -0.61 -18.28 14.85
N THR A 57 -0.60 -18.85 13.64
CA THR A 57 -0.90 -20.26 13.42
C THR A 57 0.32 -21.07 13.84
N THR A 58 0.26 -21.66 15.03
CA THR A 58 1.22 -22.66 15.47
C THR A 58 1.24 -23.83 14.48
N THR A 59 2.29 -23.93 13.67
CA THR A 59 2.91 -25.21 13.29
C THR A 59 4.37 -24.96 12.92
N ILE A 60 5.25 -25.42 13.82
CA ILE A 60 6.70 -25.42 13.71
C ILE A 60 7.12 -26.55 12.78
N VAL A 61 7.92 -26.26 11.74
CA VAL A 61 9.04 -27.12 11.29
C VAL A 61 10.11 -26.24 10.60
N PRO A 62 11.33 -26.13 11.14
CA PRO A 62 12.49 -25.64 10.39
C PRO A 62 13.19 -26.83 9.73
N THR A 63 13.24 -26.88 8.40
CA THR A 63 14.13 -27.81 7.68
C THR A 63 15.02 -27.02 6.74
N THR A 64 16.28 -26.89 7.14
CA THR A 64 17.40 -26.49 6.31
C THR A 64 17.67 -27.55 5.25
N THR A 65 17.53 -27.23 3.96
CA THR A 65 18.07 -28.05 2.87
C THR A 65 18.64 -27.17 1.77
N SER A 66 19.90 -27.44 1.44
CA SER A 66 20.76 -26.74 0.49
C SER A 66 20.39 -26.96 -0.99
N ARG A 67 20.56 -25.87 -1.75
CA ARG A 67 20.68 -25.70 -3.21
C ARG A 67 21.10 -26.95 -4.03
N PRO A 68 20.45 -27.18 -5.18
CA PRO A 68 21.14 -27.64 -6.39
C PRO A 68 21.27 -26.47 -7.39
N THR A 69 22.49 -26.30 -7.90
CA THR A 69 22.83 -25.37 -8.97
C THR A 69 22.44 -26.02 -10.31
N THR A 70 21.47 -25.45 -11.02
CA THR A 70 21.13 -25.87 -12.38
C THR A 70 21.79 -24.94 -13.39
N THR A 71 22.76 -25.49 -14.14
CA THR A 71 23.42 -24.86 -15.28
C THR A 71 22.39 -24.67 -16.41
N SER A 72 22.14 -23.43 -16.83
CA SER A 72 21.27 -23.12 -17.96
C SER A 72 22.13 -22.87 -19.21
N THR A 73 21.96 -23.73 -20.21
CA THR A 73 22.59 -23.61 -21.53
C THR A 73 21.96 -22.44 -22.29
N THR A 74 22.77 -21.44 -22.64
CA THR A 74 22.35 -20.28 -23.43
C THR A 74 22.26 -20.67 -24.91
N ALA A 75 21.07 -20.60 -25.50
CA ALA A 75 20.90 -20.60 -26.96
C ALA A 75 21.05 -19.16 -27.50
N PRO A 76 21.61 -18.95 -28.71
CA PRO A 76 21.69 -17.62 -29.31
C PRO A 76 20.30 -17.20 -29.78
N VAL A 77 19.76 -16.10 -29.23
CA VAL A 77 18.57 -15.42 -29.77
C VAL A 77 19.00 -14.19 -30.55
N THR A 78 18.71 -14.24 -31.85
CA THR A 78 18.86 -13.12 -32.80
C THR A 78 17.95 -11.96 -32.39
N PRO A 79 18.44 -10.70 -32.35
CA PRO A 79 17.59 -9.55 -32.06
C PRO A 79 16.81 -9.19 -33.33
N THR A 80 15.54 -9.59 -33.41
CA THR A 80 14.63 -9.06 -34.42
C THR A 80 13.97 -7.81 -33.88
N THR A 81 14.52 -6.65 -34.21
CA THR A 81 13.92 -5.34 -33.96
C THR A 81 12.68 -5.21 -34.83
N SER A 82 11.50 -5.49 -34.27
CA SER A 82 10.23 -5.27 -34.94
C SER A 82 9.66 -3.93 -34.51
N THR A 83 9.81 -2.93 -35.38
CA THR A 83 9.21 -1.60 -35.26
C THR A 83 7.72 -1.71 -35.63
N VAL A 84 6.92 -2.29 -34.74
CA VAL A 84 5.45 -2.27 -34.85
C VAL A 84 4.92 -1.10 -34.00
N PRO A 85 4.14 -0.17 -34.56
CA PRO A 85 3.50 0.89 -33.78
C PRO A 85 2.65 0.25 -32.68
N PRO A 86 2.71 0.69 -31.41
CA PRO A 86 1.96 0.04 -30.35
C PRO A 86 0.46 0.08 -30.68
N PRO A 87 -0.22 -1.08 -30.84
CA PRO A 87 -1.67 -1.06 -30.87
C PRO A 87 -2.15 -0.53 -29.53
N ALA A 88 -3.16 0.34 -29.54
CA ALA A 88 -3.90 0.70 -28.35
C ALA A 88 -4.34 -0.61 -27.68
N SER A 89 -3.64 -1.01 -26.62
CA SER A 89 -3.76 -2.37 -26.11
C SER A 89 -5.07 -2.45 -25.32
N THR A 90 -6.07 -3.08 -25.92
CA THR A 90 -7.42 -3.22 -25.38
C THR A 90 -7.57 -4.36 -24.38
N GLY A 91 -6.57 -5.25 -24.26
CA GLY A 91 -6.60 -6.39 -23.36
C GLY A 91 -6.13 -6.10 -21.93
N TYR A 92 -6.58 -6.96 -21.01
CA TYR A 92 -6.11 -6.99 -19.63
C TYR A 92 -4.83 -7.83 -19.50
N VAL A 93 -3.95 -7.42 -18.57
CA VAL A 93 -2.80 -8.24 -18.19
C VAL A 93 -3.31 -9.48 -17.45
N LYS A 94 -2.82 -10.64 -17.84
CA LYS A 94 -3.11 -11.94 -17.24
C LYS A 94 -1.83 -12.55 -16.68
N VAL A 95 -1.98 -13.68 -15.99
CA VAL A 95 -0.85 -14.51 -15.53
C VAL A 95 -0.85 -15.81 -16.31
N SER A 96 0.33 -16.29 -16.68
CA SER A 96 0.56 -17.63 -17.24
C SER A 96 1.79 -18.23 -16.56
N GLY A 97 1.57 -19.22 -15.69
CA GLY A 97 2.60 -19.72 -14.78
C GLY A 97 3.19 -18.58 -13.94
N GLN A 98 4.49 -18.35 -14.08
CA GLN A 98 5.23 -17.30 -13.36
C GLN A 98 5.40 -16.01 -14.18
N LYS A 99 4.69 -15.86 -15.31
CA LYS A 99 4.83 -14.72 -16.22
C LYS A 99 3.55 -13.92 -16.32
N PHE A 100 3.68 -12.62 -16.52
CA PHE A 100 2.56 -11.80 -16.99
C PHE A 100 2.40 -11.96 -18.51
N THR A 101 1.17 -11.91 -18.98
CA THR A 101 0.84 -11.94 -20.41
C THR A 101 -0.16 -10.84 -20.77
N LEU A 102 -0.04 -10.32 -21.98
CA LEU A 102 -0.96 -9.35 -22.54
C LEU A 102 -1.21 -9.73 -24.00
N ASN A 103 -2.49 -9.91 -24.37
CA ASN A 103 -2.89 -10.33 -25.72
C ASN A 103 -2.18 -11.60 -26.21
N GLY A 104 -1.93 -12.56 -25.32
CA GLY A 104 -1.26 -13.83 -25.64
C GLY A 104 0.27 -13.75 -25.70
N ALA A 105 0.88 -12.57 -25.65
CA ALA A 105 2.33 -12.39 -25.57
C ALA A 105 2.81 -12.23 -24.12
N THR A 106 4.08 -12.52 -23.86
CA THR A 106 4.69 -12.20 -22.55
C THR A 106 4.69 -10.68 -22.34
N PHE A 107 4.21 -10.24 -21.18
CA PHE A 107 4.20 -8.84 -20.77
C PHE A 107 5.31 -8.61 -19.75
N THR A 108 6.35 -7.88 -20.14
CA THR A 108 7.42 -7.49 -19.22
C THR A 108 7.00 -6.26 -18.42
N VAL A 109 7.00 -6.38 -17.10
CA VAL A 109 6.75 -5.27 -16.18
C VAL A 109 8.02 -4.43 -16.06
N VAL A 110 7.97 -3.22 -16.61
CA VAL A 110 8.90 -2.13 -16.29
C VAL A 110 8.08 -1.12 -15.50
N GLY A 111 8.28 -1.13 -14.18
CA GLY A 111 7.37 -0.53 -13.21
C GLY A 111 7.94 0.68 -12.49
N SER A 112 7.08 1.64 -12.15
CA SER A 112 7.36 2.70 -11.16
C SER A 112 6.16 2.93 -10.24
N ASN A 113 6.34 3.74 -9.20
CA ASN A 113 5.27 4.20 -8.32
C ASN A 113 5.14 5.73 -8.43
N ALA A 114 3.92 6.23 -8.62
CA ALA A 114 3.62 7.66 -8.61
C ALA A 114 2.27 7.88 -7.93
N TYR A 115 2.28 7.92 -6.59
CA TYR A 115 1.06 8.10 -5.78
C TYR A 115 0.40 9.47 -5.96
N TRP A 116 1.18 10.46 -6.40
CA TRP A 116 0.81 11.88 -6.48
C TRP A 116 0.07 12.24 -7.78
N ILE A 117 0.26 11.48 -8.87
CA ILE A 117 -0.40 11.73 -10.17
C ILE A 117 -1.92 11.95 -10.05
N PRO A 118 -2.68 11.10 -9.34
CA PRO A 118 -4.11 11.27 -9.15
C PRO A 118 -4.52 12.50 -8.34
N GLN A 119 -3.57 13.11 -7.62
CA GLN A 119 -3.81 14.25 -6.73
C GLN A 119 -3.52 15.59 -7.39
N LEU A 120 -2.93 15.57 -8.60
CA LEU A 120 -2.61 16.78 -9.36
C LEU A 120 -3.88 17.54 -9.73
N SER A 121 -3.85 18.84 -9.48
CA SER A 121 -4.97 19.75 -9.77
C SER A 121 -5.08 20.09 -11.26
N ASN A 122 -3.98 20.01 -12.00
CA ASN A 122 -3.88 20.36 -13.42
C ASN A 122 -3.80 19.10 -14.31
N PRO A 123 -4.79 18.88 -15.20
CA PRO A 123 -4.79 17.73 -16.11
C PRO A 123 -3.57 17.67 -17.04
N ALA A 124 -3.00 18.81 -17.42
CA ALA A 124 -1.83 18.85 -18.30
C ALA A 124 -0.59 18.20 -17.67
N ASP A 125 -0.47 18.26 -16.34
CA ASP A 125 0.63 17.65 -15.61
C ASP A 125 0.47 16.12 -15.57
N ILE A 126 -0.77 15.61 -15.50
CA ILE A 126 -1.08 14.18 -15.61
C ILE A 126 -0.67 13.68 -17.00
N THR A 127 -1.07 14.39 -18.07
CA THR A 127 -0.69 14.05 -19.45
C THR A 127 0.82 14.06 -19.64
N THR A 128 1.51 15.06 -19.11
CA THR A 128 2.98 15.18 -19.20
C THR A 128 3.66 14.02 -18.50
N ALA A 129 3.23 13.66 -17.28
CA ALA A 129 3.79 12.53 -16.54
C ALA A 129 3.67 11.21 -17.31
N PHE A 130 2.51 10.93 -17.93
CA PHE A 130 2.34 9.72 -18.74
C PHE A 130 3.14 9.75 -20.05
N SER A 131 3.31 10.93 -20.67
CA SER A 131 4.19 11.09 -21.83
C SER A 131 5.64 10.76 -21.49
N ASP A 132 6.13 11.23 -20.34
CA ASP A 132 7.51 10.98 -19.92
C ASP A 132 7.74 9.52 -19.49
N LEU A 133 6.77 8.90 -18.82
CA LEU A 133 6.80 7.47 -18.53
C LEU A 133 6.86 6.63 -19.81
N LYS A 134 6.09 7.00 -20.83
CA LYS A 134 6.12 6.34 -22.15
C LYS A 134 7.48 6.51 -22.82
N LYS A 135 8.04 7.72 -22.86
CA LYS A 135 9.38 7.99 -23.43
C LYS A 135 10.47 7.20 -22.72
N ALA A 136 10.36 7.03 -21.41
CA ALA A 136 11.28 6.25 -20.60
C ALA A 136 11.07 4.72 -20.71
N GLY A 137 10.04 4.26 -21.43
CA GLY A 137 9.79 2.84 -21.68
C GLY A 137 9.10 2.09 -20.53
N PHE A 138 8.44 2.80 -19.61
CA PHE A 138 7.64 2.14 -18.58
C PHE A 138 6.41 1.47 -19.19
N THR A 139 6.09 0.27 -18.70
CA THR A 139 4.90 -0.48 -19.12
C THR A 139 3.84 -0.51 -18.02
N THR A 140 4.22 -0.28 -16.77
CA THR A 140 3.36 -0.38 -15.60
C THR A 140 3.59 0.77 -14.62
N LEU A 141 2.53 1.31 -14.06
CA LEU A 141 2.59 2.33 -13.03
C LEU A 141 1.68 1.95 -11.87
N ARG A 142 2.21 1.98 -10.64
CA ARG A 142 1.42 1.87 -9.43
C ARG A 142 1.04 3.27 -8.90
N THR A 143 -0.24 3.47 -8.58
CA THR A 143 -0.77 4.77 -8.11
C THR A 143 -1.97 4.59 -7.18
N TRP A 144 -2.38 5.64 -6.46
CA TRP A 144 -3.44 5.59 -5.45
C TRP A 144 -4.79 5.93 -6.09
N GLY A 145 -5.73 4.98 -6.03
CA GLY A 145 -7.15 5.22 -6.34
C GLY A 145 -7.94 5.60 -5.10
N PHE A 146 -7.27 6.14 -4.08
CA PHE A 146 -7.82 6.51 -2.79
C PHE A 146 -7.33 7.91 -2.41
N ASN A 147 -8.14 8.63 -1.66
CA ASN A 147 -7.83 9.92 -1.05
C ASN A 147 -9.00 10.27 -0.12
N GLU A 148 -8.87 9.83 1.13
CA GLU A 148 -9.89 9.94 2.16
C GLU A 148 -9.64 11.19 3.01
N VAL A 149 -10.71 11.94 3.28
CA VAL A 149 -10.67 13.14 4.11
C VAL A 149 -11.84 13.17 5.10
N THR A 150 -11.72 13.95 6.17
CA THR A 150 -12.83 14.24 7.10
C THR A 150 -13.48 15.60 6.86
N SER A 151 -12.81 16.45 6.07
CA SER A 151 -13.30 17.75 5.61
C SER A 151 -12.82 17.98 4.17
N PRO A 152 -13.64 18.57 3.27
CA PRO A 152 -13.24 18.78 1.88
C PRO A 152 -12.01 19.69 1.78
N SER A 153 -11.00 19.25 1.02
CA SER A 153 -9.82 20.03 0.71
C SER A 153 -9.15 19.48 -0.54
N GLY A 154 -8.84 20.36 -1.51
CA GLY A 154 -8.18 19.99 -2.76
C GLY A 154 -8.86 18.80 -3.47
N THR A 155 -8.03 17.95 -4.07
CA THR A 155 -8.47 16.66 -4.61
C THR A 155 -8.78 15.70 -3.47
N TYR A 156 -9.96 15.07 -3.47
CA TYR A 156 -10.33 13.99 -2.54
C TYR A 156 -11.38 13.08 -3.19
N TYR A 157 -11.37 11.78 -2.86
CA TYR A 157 -12.24 10.79 -3.49
C TYR A 157 -13.35 10.31 -2.57
N GLN A 158 -13.11 10.33 -1.28
CA GLN A 158 -14.07 9.91 -0.28
C GLN A 158 -13.99 10.84 0.93
N ILE A 159 -15.14 11.24 1.46
CA ILE A 159 -15.23 11.97 2.73
C ILE A 159 -15.90 11.09 3.78
N TRP A 160 -15.30 11.05 4.97
CA TRP A 160 -15.84 10.39 6.15
C TRP A 160 -16.18 11.40 7.24
N ASN A 161 -17.44 11.47 7.66
CA ASN A 161 -17.87 12.41 8.70
C ASN A 161 -18.01 11.76 10.09
N GLY A 162 -17.41 10.58 10.31
CA GLY A 162 -17.56 9.79 11.54
C GLY A 162 -18.72 8.80 11.52
N ALA A 163 -19.63 8.86 10.55
CA ALA A 163 -20.80 7.97 10.46
C ALA A 163 -21.09 7.47 9.03
N THR A 164 -20.95 8.34 8.03
CA THR A 164 -21.25 8.04 6.64
C THR A 164 -20.05 8.35 5.76
N SER A 165 -19.83 7.46 4.78
CA SER A 165 -18.90 7.66 3.69
C SER A 165 -19.64 8.22 2.47
N THR A 166 -19.11 9.29 1.88
CA THR A 166 -19.62 9.87 0.63
C THR A 166 -18.51 9.90 -0.39
N ILE A 167 -18.77 9.36 -1.58
CA ILE A 167 -17.82 9.37 -2.71
C ILE A 167 -17.96 10.68 -3.48
N ASN A 168 -16.83 11.33 -3.75
CA ASN A 168 -16.74 12.51 -4.60
C ASN A 168 -16.53 12.09 -6.06
N THR A 169 -17.60 12.10 -6.85
CA THR A 169 -17.55 11.86 -8.31
C THR A 169 -17.45 13.16 -9.11
N GLY A 170 -17.19 14.30 -8.45
CA GLY A 170 -17.09 15.61 -9.09
C GLY A 170 -15.74 15.88 -9.74
N ALA A 171 -15.58 17.10 -10.26
CA ALA A 171 -14.38 17.55 -10.97
C ALA A 171 -13.09 17.47 -10.14
N ASP A 172 -13.20 17.69 -8.83
CA ASP A 172 -12.08 17.55 -7.88
C ASP A 172 -12.00 16.16 -7.22
N GLY A 173 -12.80 15.20 -7.69
CA GLY A 173 -12.87 13.84 -7.17
C GLY A 173 -12.44 12.80 -8.18
N LEU A 174 -13.23 11.73 -8.33
CA LEU A 174 -12.90 10.60 -9.20
C LEU A 174 -12.76 10.98 -10.68
N THR A 175 -13.32 12.10 -11.14
CA THR A 175 -13.05 12.61 -12.50
C THR A 175 -11.56 12.90 -12.74
N ARG A 176 -10.78 13.23 -11.71
CA ARG A 176 -9.32 13.33 -11.81
C ARG A 176 -8.69 11.96 -12.04
N PHE A 177 -9.18 10.93 -11.37
CA PHE A 177 -8.72 9.57 -11.57
C PHE A 177 -9.07 9.06 -12.99
N ASP A 178 -10.20 9.47 -13.55
CA ASP A 178 -10.55 9.18 -14.96
C ASP A 178 -9.49 9.71 -15.93
N GLN A 179 -8.91 10.89 -15.65
CA GLN A 179 -7.81 11.46 -16.45
C GLN A 179 -6.53 10.63 -16.33
N VAL A 180 -6.26 10.05 -15.15
CA VAL A 180 -5.14 9.10 -14.96
C VAL A 180 -5.34 7.85 -15.81
N VAL A 181 -6.55 7.29 -15.81
CA VAL A 181 -6.89 6.12 -16.63
C VAL A 181 -6.78 6.44 -18.13
N ALA A 182 -7.22 7.63 -18.55
CA ALA A 182 -7.10 8.09 -19.93
C ALA A 182 -5.63 8.26 -20.35
N GLY A 183 -4.81 8.94 -19.53
CA GLY A 183 -3.39 9.13 -19.79
C GLY A 183 -2.62 7.81 -19.84
N ALA A 184 -2.92 6.88 -18.93
CA ALA A 184 -2.34 5.53 -18.96
C ALA A 184 -2.70 4.77 -20.24
N ARG A 185 -3.96 4.85 -20.68
CA ARG A 185 -4.43 4.24 -21.93
C ARG A 185 -3.68 4.79 -23.14
N GLU A 186 -3.53 6.11 -23.25
CA GLU A 186 -2.82 6.78 -24.35
C GLU A 186 -1.31 6.47 -24.34
N ALA A 187 -0.72 6.34 -23.15
CA ALA A 187 0.67 5.95 -22.98
C ALA A 187 0.92 4.45 -23.22
N GLY A 188 -0.12 3.62 -23.24
CA GLY A 188 0.00 2.16 -23.30
C GLY A 188 0.47 1.54 -21.97
N ILE A 189 0.31 2.27 -20.86
CA ILE A 189 0.75 1.87 -19.52
C ILE A 189 -0.39 1.16 -18.78
N ARG A 190 -0.06 0.14 -18.00
CA ARG A 190 -0.99 -0.60 -17.14
C ARG A 190 -0.92 -0.10 -15.71
N LEU A 191 -2.08 0.09 -15.09
CA LEU A 191 -2.17 0.62 -13.74
C LEU A 191 -2.29 -0.51 -12.71
N ILE A 192 -1.53 -0.39 -11.63
CA ILE A 192 -1.80 -1.06 -10.36
C ILE A 192 -2.42 0.00 -9.45
N VAL A 193 -3.69 -0.14 -9.10
CA VAL A 193 -4.44 0.84 -8.32
C VAL A 193 -4.63 0.32 -6.91
N ALA A 194 -4.01 0.99 -5.93
CA ALA A 194 -4.30 0.74 -4.53
C ALA A 194 -5.62 1.45 -4.16
N LEU A 195 -6.47 0.80 -3.37
CA LEU A 195 -7.83 1.30 -3.06
C LEU A 195 -7.96 1.84 -1.63
N THR A 196 -6.96 1.64 -0.79
CA THR A 196 -6.87 2.25 0.54
C THR A 196 -5.40 2.23 0.98
N ASN A 197 -5.08 3.01 2.00
CA ASN A 197 -3.78 3.04 2.64
C ASN A 197 -3.80 2.33 3.99
N ASN A 198 -2.72 1.62 4.32
CA ASN A 198 -2.51 1.20 5.70
C ASN A 198 -2.13 2.39 6.60
N TRP A 199 -1.39 3.35 6.04
CA TRP A 199 -0.87 4.53 6.73
C TRP A 199 -1.87 5.69 6.70
N SER A 200 -1.61 6.74 7.48
CA SER A 200 -2.50 7.90 7.61
C SER A 200 -2.45 8.88 6.42
N ASP A 201 -1.47 8.74 5.52
CA ASP A 201 -1.35 9.65 4.37
C ASP A 201 -2.54 9.50 3.43
N TYR A 202 -3.18 10.64 3.13
CA TYR A 202 -4.44 10.70 2.37
C TYR A 202 -5.56 9.87 3.03
N GLY A 203 -5.54 9.85 4.37
CA GLY A 203 -6.50 9.21 5.24
C GLY A 203 -6.17 7.75 5.54
N GLY A 204 -6.47 6.85 4.62
CA GLY A 204 -6.23 5.42 4.83
C GLY A 204 -7.14 4.77 5.88
N MET A 205 -6.71 3.62 6.39
CA MET A 205 -7.50 2.79 7.32
C MET A 205 -7.87 3.53 8.63
N GLY A 206 -7.08 4.52 9.05
CA GLY A 206 -7.40 5.34 10.23
C GLY A 206 -8.69 6.16 10.07
N GLU A 207 -8.96 6.67 8.86
CA GLU A 207 -10.13 7.50 8.57
C GLU A 207 -11.39 6.68 8.27
N LEU A 208 -11.24 5.42 7.88
CA LEU A 208 -12.39 4.51 7.65
C LEU A 208 -13.08 4.06 8.96
N GLY A 209 -12.50 4.40 10.11
CA GLY A 209 -13.09 4.22 11.44
C GLY A 209 -13.38 2.76 11.85
N PRO A 210 -13.77 2.54 13.12
CA PRO A 210 -14.12 1.22 13.65
C PRO A 210 -15.45 0.66 13.10
N GLY A 211 -16.10 1.34 12.14
CA GLY A 211 -17.28 0.83 11.44
C GLY A 211 -16.95 -0.24 10.39
N LEU A 212 -15.72 -0.25 9.87
CA LEU A 212 -15.20 -1.28 8.94
C LEU A 212 -14.04 -2.08 9.55
N ALA A 213 -13.24 -1.47 10.44
CA ALA A 213 -12.30 -2.18 11.29
C ALA A 213 -13.04 -2.72 12.51
N HIS A 214 -13.18 -4.04 12.60
CA HIS A 214 -13.95 -4.72 13.64
C HIS A 214 -13.76 -4.09 15.04
N ASN A 215 -14.86 -3.50 15.50
CA ASN A 215 -15.11 -2.93 16.82
C ASN A 215 -14.46 -3.78 17.94
N SER A 216 -13.35 -3.31 18.51
CA SER A 216 -12.60 -3.98 19.58
C SER A 216 -12.69 -3.18 20.88
N GLY A 217 -13.93 -2.99 21.36
CA GLY A 217 -14.23 -2.53 22.71
C GLY A 217 -15.07 -3.58 23.46
N PRO A 218 -14.89 -3.77 24.77
CA PRO A 218 -15.48 -4.89 25.51
C PRO A 218 -17.00 -4.78 25.79
N ASP A 219 -17.67 -3.70 25.40
CA ASP A 219 -19.02 -3.37 25.92
C ASP A 219 -20.09 -3.11 24.85
N PHE A 220 -20.26 -4.01 23.87
CA PHE A 220 -21.54 -4.05 23.14
C PHE A 220 -22.05 -5.49 22.95
N PRO A 221 -23.21 -5.85 23.54
CA PRO A 221 -23.82 -7.15 23.32
C PRO A 221 -24.26 -7.23 21.86
N CYS A 222 -23.78 -8.26 21.15
CA CYS A 222 -24.26 -8.64 19.83
C CYS A 222 -25.77 -8.89 19.87
N ARG A 223 -26.58 -7.87 19.58
CA ARG A 223 -27.94 -8.08 19.08
C ARG A 223 -27.83 -8.34 17.59
N CYS A 224 -27.75 -9.62 17.25
CA CYS A 224 -28.13 -10.07 15.91
C CYS A 224 -29.59 -9.65 15.69
N LEU A 225 -29.80 -8.65 14.83
CA LEU A 225 -31.11 -8.46 14.22
C LEU A 225 -31.33 -9.67 13.30
N ARG A 226 -32.38 -10.45 13.62
CA ARG A 226 -32.98 -11.41 12.69
C ARG A 226 -33.65 -10.67 11.54
#